data_AF-A0AAV3T3K0-F1
#
_entry.id   AF-A0AAV3T3K0-F1
#
_cell.length_a   1.000
_cell.length_b   1.000
_cell.length_c   1.000
_cell.angle_alpha   90.00
_cell.angle_beta   90.00
_cell.angle_gamma   90.00
#
_symmetry.space_group_name_H-M   'P 1'
#
loop_
_entity.id
_entity.type
_entity.pdbx_description
1 polymer ?
#
loop_
_entity_poly.entity_id
_entity_poly.type
_entity_poly.pdbx_seq_one_letter_code
_entity_poly.pdbx_strand_id
1 'polypeptide(L)'
;MRRLLVTVLLAALVALAGCGGSGTTTTAPTTDETTAATTTQESVSDFPPGASASGLTNASASGLTNASALIEAHIDALNDTAYAFELDATNTGGDTETRTRFAGATDGDDTVFRQNTTGSALELYASGDYALQRQSSGDTTRYQVLQGPIAAQQASSMTTVQQLVLATYLGAGDYAVTGTTTSDGTEYVELRATGVNESSSTAENVESFEATLLVTQDGRIDEFTGTVRANQSGTTTTTEFSYGVTDVGSADPSAPAWAADIPQVTASVADGGNALVVENTGGSAVAANTSLTLMTDAGYADVTFAAELAPGETAYVAATEGDGGLTATVTRDAPADGGFDFASANRVVLTGQAGSVVFQLVVEN
;
A
#
# COMPACT_ATOMS: atom_id res chain seq x y z
N MET A 1 1.89 20.23 -18.17
CA MET A 1 1.64 18.80 -18.39
C MET A 1 1.56 18.01 -17.07
N ARG A 2 0.91 18.57 -16.03
CA ARG A 2 0.93 18.08 -14.63
C ARG A 2 -0.41 17.46 -14.16
N ARG A 3 -1.39 17.29 -15.08
CA ARG A 3 -2.73 16.75 -14.79
C ARG A 3 -2.96 15.33 -15.32
N LEU A 4 -1.90 14.64 -15.75
CA LEU A 4 -1.99 13.34 -16.43
C LEU A 4 -1.36 12.16 -15.66
N LEU A 5 -0.69 12.40 -14.52
CA LEU A 5 -0.01 11.34 -13.76
C LEU A 5 -0.76 10.87 -12.51
N VAL A 6 -1.69 11.68 -11.98
CA VAL A 6 -2.56 11.28 -10.84
C VAL A 6 -3.74 10.40 -11.30
N THR A 7 -4.01 10.35 -12.60
CA THR A 7 -5.17 9.62 -13.17
C THR A 7 -4.93 8.12 -13.33
N VAL A 8 -3.68 7.65 -13.32
CA VAL A 8 -3.36 6.25 -13.66
C VAL A 8 -3.47 5.30 -12.45
N LEU A 9 -3.25 5.80 -11.23
CA LEU A 9 -3.36 4.96 -10.02
C LEU A 9 -4.82 4.73 -9.59
N LEU A 10 -5.73 5.66 -9.91
CA LEU A 10 -7.17 5.53 -9.61
C LEU A 10 -7.94 4.74 -10.67
N ALA A 11 -7.45 4.65 -11.91
CA ALA A 11 -8.20 4.05 -13.02
C ALA A 11 -8.29 2.51 -12.96
N ALA A 12 -7.43 1.82 -12.20
CA ALA A 12 -7.54 0.38 -11.98
C ALA A 12 -8.56 0.00 -10.88
N LEU A 13 -8.91 0.93 -10.00
CA LEU A 13 -9.90 0.73 -8.91
C LEU A 13 -11.26 1.37 -9.19
N VAL A 14 -11.33 2.37 -10.08
CA VAL A 14 -12.57 3.15 -10.36
C VAL A 14 -13.35 2.63 -11.58
N ALA A 15 -12.97 1.51 -12.19
CA ALA A 15 -13.75 0.92 -13.28
C ALA A 15 -15.12 0.33 -12.85
N LEU A 16 -15.48 0.34 -11.56
CA LEU A 16 -16.77 -0.21 -11.06
C LEU A 16 -17.83 0.84 -10.66
N ALA A 17 -17.52 2.14 -10.61
CA ALA A 17 -18.51 3.15 -10.22
C ALA A 17 -19.21 3.76 -11.45
N GLY A 18 -20.23 3.07 -11.98
CA GLY A 18 -21.00 3.48 -13.15
C GLY A 18 -22.52 3.38 -12.94
N CYS A 19 -23.06 4.38 -12.24
CA CYS A 19 -24.45 4.66 -11.90
C CYS A 19 -25.46 4.59 -13.09
N GLY A 20 -26.64 3.98 -12.87
CA GLY A 20 -27.80 4.12 -13.77
C GLY A 20 -29.02 3.28 -13.37
N GLY A 21 -29.92 3.85 -12.55
CA GLY A 21 -31.11 3.15 -12.04
C GLY A 21 -32.42 3.33 -12.83
N SER A 22 -33.37 2.41 -12.63
CA SER A 22 -34.82 2.66 -12.41
C SER A 22 -35.58 1.33 -12.32
N GLY A 23 -36.46 1.23 -11.31
CA GLY A 23 -36.94 -0.05 -10.75
C GLY A 23 -38.28 -0.58 -11.25
N THR A 24 -38.79 -1.58 -10.52
CA THR A 24 -40.20 -1.78 -10.13
C THR A 24 -40.33 -2.96 -9.16
N THR A 25 -41.23 -2.79 -8.19
CA THR A 25 -41.60 -3.66 -7.06
C THR A 25 -42.38 -4.92 -7.47
N THR A 26 -42.24 -6.05 -6.75
CA THR A 26 -43.35 -7.01 -6.46
C THR A 26 -43.04 -7.92 -5.25
N THR A 27 -44.12 -8.22 -4.53
CA THR A 27 -44.31 -8.80 -3.18
C THR A 27 -43.95 -10.28 -2.98
N ALA A 28 -43.63 -10.61 -1.72
CA ALA A 28 -43.33 -11.92 -1.11
C ALA A 28 -44.40 -13.02 -1.31
N PRO A 29 -44.01 -14.29 -1.02
CA PRO A 29 -44.64 -14.95 0.12
C PRO A 29 -43.69 -15.77 1.02
N THR A 30 -44.09 -15.83 2.29
CA THR A 30 -43.74 -16.72 3.39
C THR A 30 -43.87 -18.20 3.03
N THR A 31 -43.06 -19.10 3.63
CA THR A 31 -43.48 -20.44 4.14
C THR A 31 -42.33 -21.18 4.88
N ASP A 32 -42.67 -21.60 6.10
CA ASP A 32 -42.30 -22.74 6.95
C ASP A 32 -40.88 -23.05 7.47
N GLU A 33 -40.84 -23.06 8.81
CA GLU A 33 -39.84 -23.66 9.70
C GLU A 33 -39.69 -25.17 9.45
N THR A 34 -38.44 -25.61 9.25
CA THR A 34 -38.06 -27.02 9.38
C THR A 34 -37.05 -27.14 10.52
N THR A 35 -37.45 -27.86 11.57
CA THR A 35 -36.61 -28.25 12.71
C THR A 35 -35.49 -29.20 12.27
N ALA A 36 -34.23 -28.83 12.52
CA ALA A 36 -33.06 -29.69 12.31
C ALA A 36 -32.21 -29.83 13.58
N ALA A 37 -31.56 -30.99 13.70
CA ALA A 37 -31.04 -31.60 14.91
C ALA A 37 -29.83 -30.88 15.55
N THR A 38 -29.76 -30.95 16.87
CA THR A 38 -28.67 -30.44 17.70
C THR A 38 -27.47 -31.39 17.68
N THR A 39 -26.38 -30.98 17.06
CA THR A 39 -25.03 -31.55 17.28
C THR A 39 -24.33 -30.76 18.38
N THR A 40 -23.80 -31.46 19.38
CA THR A 40 -23.07 -30.87 20.51
C THR A 40 -21.69 -30.40 20.05
N GLN A 41 -21.49 -29.08 20.03
CA GLN A 41 -20.22 -28.40 19.76
C GLN A 41 -19.50 -28.19 21.09
N GLU A 42 -18.23 -28.59 21.18
CA GLU A 42 -17.39 -28.31 22.36
C GLU A 42 -17.19 -26.80 22.50
N SER A 43 -17.37 -26.29 23.72
CA SER A 43 -17.32 -24.86 24.02
C SER A 43 -15.87 -24.41 24.13
N VAL A 44 -15.35 -23.73 23.10
CA VAL A 44 -14.14 -22.92 23.20
C VAL A 44 -14.46 -21.72 24.11
N SER A 45 -13.59 -21.35 25.04
CA SER A 45 -13.90 -20.32 26.06
C SER A 45 -13.32 -18.93 25.78
N ASP A 46 -12.41 -18.80 24.82
CA ASP A 46 -11.80 -17.52 24.46
C ASP A 46 -11.74 -17.39 22.93
N PHE A 47 -12.20 -16.26 22.42
CA PHE A 47 -12.30 -16.00 20.98
C PHE A 47 -11.70 -14.64 20.64
N PRO A 48 -11.29 -14.43 19.38
CA PRO A 48 -10.77 -13.15 18.93
C PRO A 48 -11.66 -11.94 19.19
N PRO A 49 -11.12 -10.71 19.29
CA PRO A 49 -11.87 -9.51 18.98
C PRO A 49 -12.50 -9.66 17.60
N GLY A 50 -13.77 -9.33 17.52
CA GLY A 50 -14.56 -9.70 16.38
C GLY A 50 -15.23 -11.05 16.57
N ALA A 51 -14.68 -12.08 17.25
CA ALA A 51 -15.10 -13.51 17.41
C ALA A 51 -15.70 -13.90 18.81
N SER A 52 -16.55 -14.94 18.93
CA SER A 52 -17.03 -15.49 20.23
C SER A 52 -17.50 -16.96 20.17
N ALA A 53 -17.69 -17.61 21.33
CA ALA A 53 -18.26 -18.98 21.51
C ALA A 53 -19.71 -19.07 21.04
N SER A 54 -20.31 -17.89 21.01
CA SER A 54 -21.60 -17.52 20.45
C SER A 54 -21.46 -16.85 19.07
N GLY A 55 -20.33 -17.08 18.38
CA GLY A 55 -19.93 -16.39 17.15
C GLY A 55 -19.45 -14.98 17.43
N LEU A 56 -18.57 -14.48 16.56
CA LEU A 56 -18.13 -13.09 16.49
C LEU A 56 -18.97 -12.04 17.25
N THR A 57 -18.34 -11.13 18.03
CA THR A 57 -19.04 -9.91 18.51
C THR A 57 -19.69 -9.16 17.35
N ASN A 58 -19.30 -9.50 16.11
CA ASN A 58 -20.06 -9.31 14.87
C ASN A 58 -20.08 -10.55 13.95
N ALA A 59 -20.42 -11.73 14.45
CA ALA A 59 -21.07 -12.82 13.70
C ALA A 59 -21.95 -13.55 14.67
N SER A 60 -23.19 -13.52 14.30
CA SER A 60 -24.15 -14.47 14.82
C SER A 60 -23.80 -15.88 14.33
N ALA A 61 -24.53 -16.89 14.81
CA ALA A 61 -24.62 -18.20 14.14
C ALA A 61 -25.00 -18.11 12.64
N SER A 62 -25.32 -16.91 12.15
CA SER A 62 -25.63 -16.54 10.76
C SER A 62 -24.50 -15.82 10.01
N GLY A 63 -23.31 -15.60 10.60
CA GLY A 63 -22.12 -15.20 9.86
C GLY A 63 -21.57 -13.79 10.07
N LEU A 64 -20.42 -13.45 9.44
CA LEU A 64 -19.65 -12.19 9.58
C LEU A 64 -20.53 -10.96 9.32
N THR A 65 -20.96 -10.27 10.38
CA THR A 65 -21.84 -9.09 10.33
C THR A 65 -21.10 -7.77 10.20
N ASN A 66 -19.77 -7.73 10.40
CA ASN A 66 -18.97 -6.51 10.23
C ASN A 66 -17.56 -6.81 9.72
N ALA A 67 -17.40 -6.82 8.40
CA ALA A 67 -16.10 -7.00 7.75
C ALA A 67 -15.06 -5.95 8.17
N SER A 68 -15.47 -4.70 8.39
CA SER A 68 -14.57 -3.63 8.81
C SER A 68 -13.96 -3.90 10.19
N ALA A 69 -14.73 -4.46 11.13
CA ALA A 69 -14.21 -4.82 12.45
C ALA A 69 -13.16 -5.93 12.40
N LEU A 70 -13.31 -6.90 11.49
CA LEU A 70 -12.29 -7.95 11.30
C LEU A 70 -11.02 -7.37 10.67
N ILE A 71 -11.14 -6.42 9.73
CA ILE A 71 -9.99 -5.75 9.12
C ILE A 71 -9.26 -4.89 10.14
N GLU A 72 -9.97 -4.15 10.98
CA GLU A 72 -9.39 -3.41 12.11
C GLU A 72 -8.63 -4.35 13.05
N ALA A 73 -9.23 -5.45 13.48
CA ALA A 73 -8.56 -6.44 14.34
C ALA A 73 -7.34 -7.07 13.66
N HIS A 74 -7.40 -7.30 12.34
CA HIS A 74 -6.27 -7.80 11.58
C HIS A 74 -5.10 -6.82 11.55
N ILE A 75 -5.38 -5.52 11.34
CA ILE A 75 -4.36 -4.46 11.39
C ILE A 75 -3.77 -4.38 12.79
N ASP A 76 -4.60 -4.36 13.82
CA ASP A 76 -4.17 -4.26 15.22
C ASP A 76 -3.28 -5.46 15.61
N ALA A 77 -3.61 -6.67 15.16
CA ALA A 77 -2.84 -7.88 15.42
C ALA A 77 -1.49 -7.92 14.68
N LEU A 78 -1.34 -7.15 13.60
CA LEU A 78 -0.08 -7.02 12.85
C LEU A 78 0.72 -5.77 13.22
N ASN A 79 0.08 -4.81 13.90
CA ASN A 79 0.73 -3.59 14.31
C ASN A 79 1.89 -3.92 15.27
N ASP A 80 3.00 -3.17 15.15
CA ASP A 80 4.23 -3.40 15.91
C ASP A 80 4.82 -4.82 15.80
N THR A 81 4.40 -5.62 14.81
CA THR A 81 4.87 -6.98 14.58
C THR A 81 5.49 -7.08 13.19
N ALA A 82 6.68 -7.69 13.09
CA ALA A 82 7.25 -7.97 11.78
C ALA A 82 6.39 -9.02 11.05
N TYR A 83 6.08 -8.84 9.77
CA TYR A 83 5.35 -9.85 8.99
C TYR A 83 5.62 -9.74 7.51
N ALA A 84 5.40 -10.84 6.78
CA ALA A 84 5.32 -10.86 5.34
C ALA A 84 3.89 -11.19 4.89
N PHE A 85 3.49 -10.71 3.72
CA PHE A 85 2.22 -11.08 3.10
C PHE A 85 2.36 -11.30 1.61
N GLU A 86 1.42 -12.06 1.08
CA GLU A 86 1.23 -12.28 -0.35
C GLU A 86 -0.25 -12.19 -0.70
N LEU A 87 -0.54 -11.61 -1.86
CA LEU A 87 -1.85 -11.58 -2.46
C LEU A 87 -1.73 -11.88 -3.95
N ASP A 88 -2.38 -12.92 -4.42
CA ASP A 88 -2.51 -13.22 -5.85
C ASP A 88 -3.96 -13.07 -6.27
N ALA A 89 -4.18 -12.53 -7.46
CA ALA A 89 -5.47 -12.47 -8.12
C ALA A 89 -5.30 -12.77 -9.61
N THR A 90 -6.02 -13.76 -10.11
CA THR A 90 -6.06 -14.12 -11.53
C THR A 90 -7.46 -13.84 -12.06
N ASN A 91 -7.57 -12.89 -12.98
CA ASN A 91 -8.82 -12.49 -13.61
C ASN A 91 -8.88 -13.07 -15.02
N THR A 92 -9.91 -13.87 -15.30
CA THR A 92 -10.15 -14.51 -16.59
C THR A 92 -11.50 -14.07 -17.15
N GLY A 93 -11.52 -13.49 -18.34
CA GLY A 93 -12.74 -13.05 -19.02
C GLY A 93 -12.57 -13.07 -20.54
N GLY A 94 -13.46 -13.76 -21.25
CA GLY A 94 -13.29 -14.01 -22.68
C GLY A 94 -11.97 -14.72 -22.99
N ASP A 95 -11.18 -14.18 -23.92
CA ASP A 95 -9.85 -14.69 -24.29
C ASP A 95 -8.70 -13.99 -23.53
N THR A 96 -8.99 -13.22 -22.48
CA THR A 96 -8.00 -12.44 -21.73
C THR A 96 -7.83 -12.98 -20.31
N GLU A 97 -6.57 -13.14 -19.91
CA GLU A 97 -6.16 -13.43 -18.54
C GLU A 97 -5.26 -12.30 -18.03
N THR A 98 -5.57 -11.77 -16.85
CA THR A 98 -4.73 -10.79 -16.15
C THR A 98 -4.39 -11.31 -14.78
N ARG A 99 -3.10 -11.47 -14.49
CA ARG A 99 -2.61 -11.84 -13.18
C ARG A 99 -2.06 -10.61 -12.48
N THR A 100 -2.44 -10.45 -11.22
CA THR A 100 -1.88 -9.46 -10.30
C THR A 100 -1.36 -10.17 -9.06
N ARG A 101 -0.17 -9.82 -8.63
CA ARG A 101 0.44 -10.30 -7.39
C ARG A 101 0.96 -9.12 -6.59
N PHE A 102 0.58 -9.05 -5.33
CA PHE A 102 1.17 -8.19 -4.32
C PHE A 102 1.95 -9.05 -3.35
N ALA A 103 3.11 -8.58 -2.92
CA ALA A 103 3.86 -9.20 -1.84
C ALA A 103 4.60 -8.12 -1.08
N GLY A 104 4.71 -8.27 0.23
CA GLY A 104 5.47 -7.33 1.03
C GLY A 104 5.95 -7.92 2.33
N ALA A 105 6.85 -7.21 2.99
CA ALA A 105 7.28 -7.48 4.33
C ALA A 105 7.53 -6.17 5.08
N THR A 106 7.30 -6.18 6.38
CA THR A 106 7.53 -5.04 7.26
C THR A 106 8.19 -5.50 8.56
N ASP A 107 9.06 -4.66 9.11
CA ASP A 107 9.65 -4.79 10.45
C ASP A 107 9.97 -3.38 10.96
N GLY A 108 9.25 -2.91 11.98
CA GLY A 108 9.33 -1.51 12.42
C GLY A 108 9.07 -0.52 11.27
N ASP A 109 10.04 0.36 11.02
CA ASP A 109 9.98 1.37 9.96
C ASP A 109 10.46 0.86 8.59
N ASP A 110 10.97 -0.38 8.51
CA ASP A 110 11.45 -0.97 7.27
C ASP A 110 10.30 -1.69 6.56
N THR A 111 10.16 -1.46 5.26
CA THR A 111 9.10 -2.04 4.44
C THR A 111 9.62 -2.35 3.05
N VAL A 112 9.33 -3.56 2.55
CA VAL A 112 9.45 -3.89 1.13
C VAL A 112 8.08 -4.24 0.59
N PHE A 113 7.74 -3.73 -0.58
CA PHE A 113 6.49 -4.02 -1.26
C PHE A 113 6.71 -4.21 -2.75
N ARG A 114 6.03 -5.20 -3.32
CA ARG A 114 6.13 -5.59 -4.72
C ARG A 114 4.72 -5.81 -5.25
N GLN A 115 4.39 -5.14 -6.33
CA GLN A 115 3.21 -5.37 -7.14
C GLN A 115 3.67 -5.78 -8.54
N ASN A 116 3.15 -6.90 -9.03
CA ASN A 116 3.36 -7.35 -10.40
C ASN A 116 2.00 -7.56 -11.04
N THR A 117 1.74 -6.87 -12.13
CA THR A 117 0.56 -7.07 -12.98
C THR A 117 1.03 -7.38 -14.39
N THR A 118 0.24 -8.08 -15.20
CA THR A 118 0.57 -8.31 -16.61
C THR A 118 1.04 -7.03 -17.32
N GLY A 119 2.33 -6.96 -17.67
CA GLY A 119 2.94 -5.83 -18.38
C GLY A 119 3.43 -4.66 -17.51
N SER A 120 3.30 -4.72 -16.18
CA SER A 120 3.80 -3.69 -15.27
C SER A 120 4.26 -4.25 -13.93
N ALA A 121 5.23 -3.58 -13.31
CA ALA A 121 5.69 -3.90 -11.97
C ALA A 121 5.97 -2.62 -11.18
N LEU A 122 5.74 -2.69 -9.88
CA LEU A 122 6.10 -1.68 -8.90
C LEU A 122 6.83 -2.39 -7.76
N GLU A 123 8.00 -1.90 -7.40
CA GLU A 123 8.73 -2.30 -6.21
C GLU A 123 8.98 -1.05 -5.36
N LEU A 124 8.80 -1.18 -4.06
CA LEU A 124 9.03 -0.15 -3.06
C LEU A 124 9.91 -0.75 -1.97
N TYR A 125 10.89 0.02 -1.55
CA TYR A 125 11.64 -0.20 -0.33
C TYR A 125 11.57 1.08 0.49
N ALA A 126 11.18 1.01 1.75
CA ALA A 126 11.16 2.13 2.67
C ALA A 126 11.91 1.74 3.94
N SER A 127 12.57 2.73 4.54
CA SER A 127 13.31 2.60 5.79
C SER A 127 13.28 3.95 6.48
N GLY A 128 12.48 4.06 7.55
CA GLY A 128 12.29 5.33 8.26
C GLY A 128 11.65 6.41 7.38
N ASP A 129 12.31 7.56 7.30
CA ASP A 129 11.87 8.71 6.50
C ASP A 129 12.35 8.63 5.04
N TYR A 130 12.88 7.50 4.59
CA TYR A 130 13.47 7.32 3.28
C TYR A 130 12.80 6.20 2.50
N ALA A 131 12.59 6.39 1.20
CA ALA A 131 12.06 5.33 0.35
C ALA A 131 12.63 5.37 -1.08
N LEU A 132 12.74 4.18 -1.66
CA LEU A 132 13.10 3.91 -3.03
C LEU A 132 11.94 3.23 -3.73
N GLN A 133 11.59 3.71 -4.91
CA GLN A 133 10.56 3.11 -5.73
C GLN A 133 11.11 2.78 -7.11
N ARG A 134 10.80 1.59 -7.62
CA ARG A 134 11.06 1.16 -8.99
C ARG A 134 9.74 0.84 -9.66
N GLN A 135 9.45 1.51 -10.76
CA GLN A 135 8.27 1.22 -11.58
C GLN A 135 8.72 0.82 -12.98
N SER A 136 8.24 -0.34 -13.45
CA SER A 136 8.48 -0.84 -14.79
C SER A 136 7.16 -1.02 -15.54
N SER A 137 7.14 -0.65 -16.82
CA SER A 137 6.02 -0.91 -17.72
C SER A 137 6.54 -1.06 -19.15
N GLY A 138 6.28 -2.21 -19.76
CA GLY A 138 6.95 -2.61 -21.01
C GLY A 138 8.47 -2.53 -20.86
N ASP A 139 9.14 -1.87 -21.81
CA ASP A 139 10.60 -1.69 -21.82
C ASP A 139 11.09 -0.46 -21.04
N THR A 140 10.20 0.22 -20.29
CA THR A 140 10.54 1.43 -19.54
C THR A 140 10.59 1.17 -18.05
N THR A 141 11.72 1.47 -17.41
CA THR A 141 11.87 1.50 -15.95
C THR A 141 12.16 2.93 -15.48
N ARG A 142 11.48 3.35 -14.42
CA ARG A 142 11.71 4.60 -13.69
C ARG A 142 11.96 4.31 -12.24
N TYR A 143 12.77 5.15 -11.62
CA TYR A 143 13.09 5.08 -10.21
C TYR A 143 12.66 6.38 -9.52
N GLN A 144 12.31 6.29 -8.25
CA GLN A 144 12.08 7.44 -7.39
C GLN A 144 12.90 7.30 -6.11
N VAL A 145 13.51 8.40 -5.69
CA VAL A 145 14.19 8.57 -4.41
C VAL A 145 13.36 9.57 -3.62
N LEU A 146 12.80 9.10 -2.51
CA LEU A 146 11.82 9.80 -1.71
C LEU A 146 12.37 10.00 -0.31
N GLN A 147 12.10 11.16 0.28
CA GLN A 147 12.42 11.41 1.68
C GLN A 147 11.32 12.25 2.35
N GLY A 148 11.16 12.06 3.66
CA GLY A 148 10.27 12.79 4.53
C GLY A 148 8.85 12.22 4.49
N PRO A 149 7.81 13.05 4.71
CA PRO A 149 6.42 12.59 4.79
C PRO A 149 5.93 11.82 3.57
N ILE A 150 6.51 12.08 2.38
CA ILE A 150 6.14 11.33 1.18
C ILE A 150 6.68 9.89 1.19
N ALA A 151 7.86 9.65 1.76
CA ALA A 151 8.40 8.29 1.91
C ALA A 151 7.52 7.48 2.87
N ALA A 152 7.17 8.06 4.03
CA ALA A 152 6.25 7.45 4.99
C ALA A 152 4.87 7.17 4.38
N GLN A 153 4.34 8.10 3.58
CA GLN A 153 3.08 7.87 2.86
C GLN A 153 3.16 6.69 1.90
N GLN A 154 4.26 6.53 1.15
CA GLN A 154 4.44 5.37 0.27
C GLN A 154 4.51 4.06 1.06
N ALA A 155 5.25 4.03 2.16
CA ALA A 155 5.30 2.86 3.06
C ALA A 155 3.89 2.46 3.54
N SER A 156 3.10 3.44 4.01
CA SER A 156 1.71 3.21 4.45
C SER A 156 0.73 2.82 3.34
N SER A 157 1.08 3.07 2.07
CA SER A 157 0.24 2.71 0.93
C SER A 157 0.13 1.19 0.78
N MET A 158 1.15 0.44 1.24
CA MET A 158 1.11 -1.02 1.28
C MET A 158 -0.04 -1.54 2.17
N THR A 159 -0.09 -1.08 3.42
CA THR A 159 -1.15 -1.42 4.37
C THR A 159 -2.51 -0.99 3.82
N THR A 160 -2.58 0.18 3.19
CA THR A 160 -3.81 0.66 2.54
C THR A 160 -4.28 -0.28 1.42
N VAL A 161 -3.38 -0.79 0.58
CA VAL A 161 -3.71 -1.76 -0.48
C VAL A 161 -4.21 -3.06 0.13
N GLN A 162 -3.51 -3.61 1.12
CA GLN A 162 -3.91 -4.82 1.83
C GLN A 162 -5.33 -4.69 2.41
N GLN A 163 -5.59 -3.60 3.13
CA GLN A 163 -6.91 -3.30 3.70
C GLN A 163 -7.99 -3.19 2.63
N LEU A 164 -7.71 -2.47 1.54
CA LEU A 164 -8.68 -2.28 0.47
C LEU A 164 -9.04 -3.59 -0.22
N VAL A 165 -8.07 -4.46 -0.48
CA VAL A 165 -8.33 -5.75 -1.13
C VAL A 165 -9.07 -6.70 -0.18
N LEU A 166 -8.67 -6.77 1.10
CA LEU A 166 -9.39 -7.53 2.11
C LEU A 166 -10.84 -7.04 2.25
N ALA A 167 -11.05 -5.72 2.35
CA ALA A 167 -12.37 -5.11 2.40
C ALA A 167 -13.21 -5.46 1.17
N THR A 168 -12.59 -5.52 0.00
CA THR A 168 -13.28 -5.84 -1.24
C THR A 168 -13.84 -7.27 -1.20
N TYR A 169 -13.00 -8.26 -0.90
CA TYR A 169 -13.45 -9.66 -0.92
C TYR A 169 -14.26 -10.06 0.31
N LEU A 170 -13.94 -9.53 1.50
CA LEU A 170 -14.78 -9.70 2.69
C LEU A 170 -16.15 -9.05 2.51
N GLY A 171 -16.22 -7.90 1.83
CA GLY A 171 -17.48 -7.22 1.56
C GLY A 171 -18.34 -7.92 0.51
N ALA A 172 -17.76 -8.79 -0.33
CA ALA A 172 -18.49 -9.44 -1.43
C ALA A 172 -19.29 -10.68 -0.98
N GLY A 173 -18.97 -11.27 0.17
CA GLY A 173 -19.58 -12.53 0.64
C GLY A 173 -20.29 -12.41 1.97
N ASP A 174 -21.29 -13.28 2.18
CA ASP A 174 -21.78 -13.63 3.51
C ASP A 174 -20.98 -14.83 4.01
N TYR A 175 -20.55 -14.86 5.27
CA TYR A 175 -19.62 -15.88 5.77
C TYR A 175 -20.11 -16.56 7.03
N ALA A 176 -20.16 -17.89 7.09
CA ALA A 176 -20.44 -18.61 8.34
C ALA A 176 -19.16 -19.21 8.95
N VAL A 177 -19.11 -19.29 10.28
CA VAL A 177 -18.09 -20.10 10.97
C VAL A 177 -18.40 -21.57 10.71
N THR A 178 -17.42 -22.31 10.20
CA THR A 178 -17.59 -23.73 9.84
C THR A 178 -16.81 -24.67 10.74
N GLY A 179 -15.84 -24.16 11.49
CA GLY A 179 -15.09 -24.93 12.47
C GLY A 179 -13.90 -24.17 13.01
N THR A 180 -13.04 -24.91 13.72
CA THR A 180 -11.69 -24.49 14.07
C THR A 180 -10.69 -25.49 13.50
N THR A 181 -9.49 -25.03 13.22
CA THR A 181 -8.38 -25.87 12.79
C THR A 181 -7.10 -25.44 13.50
N THR A 182 -6.11 -26.32 13.56
CA THR A 182 -4.80 -26.01 14.12
C THR A 182 -3.73 -26.27 13.08
N SER A 183 -2.90 -25.28 12.79
CA SER A 183 -1.72 -25.42 11.94
C SER A 183 -0.50 -24.87 12.67
N ASP A 184 0.60 -25.61 12.67
CA ASP A 184 1.87 -25.23 13.32
C ASP A 184 1.73 -24.75 14.78
N GLY A 185 0.77 -25.34 15.51
CA GLY A 185 0.50 -25.00 16.91
C GLY A 185 -0.34 -23.74 17.11
N THR A 186 -0.76 -23.07 16.04
CA THR A 186 -1.69 -21.93 16.06
C THR A 186 -3.11 -22.43 15.81
N GLU A 187 -4.06 -22.02 16.64
CA GLU A 187 -5.48 -22.28 16.45
C GLU A 187 -6.12 -21.18 15.58
N TYR A 188 -6.95 -21.62 14.65
CA TYR A 188 -7.66 -20.76 13.69
C TYR A 188 -9.16 -21.05 13.73
N VAL A 189 -9.95 -20.00 13.62
CA VAL A 189 -11.37 -20.06 13.28
C VAL A 189 -11.49 -20.10 11.75
N GLU A 190 -12.17 -21.11 11.23
CA GLU A 190 -12.42 -21.26 9.79
C GLU A 190 -13.78 -20.66 9.43
N LEU A 191 -13.77 -19.62 8.59
CA LEU A 191 -14.98 -19.04 7.99
C LEU A 191 -15.09 -19.46 6.53
N ARG A 192 -16.30 -19.75 6.08
CA ARG A 192 -16.59 -20.01 4.66
C ARG A 192 -17.70 -19.12 4.16
N ALA A 193 -17.55 -18.62 2.93
CA ALA A 193 -18.60 -17.90 2.27
C ALA A 193 -19.82 -18.82 2.04
N THR A 194 -21.00 -18.36 2.43
CA THR A 194 -22.29 -19.04 2.23
C THR A 194 -23.04 -18.50 1.02
N GLY A 195 -22.59 -17.39 0.45
CA GLY A 195 -23.20 -16.74 -0.70
C GLY A 195 -22.62 -15.36 -0.95
N VAL A 196 -23.20 -14.67 -1.94
CA VAL A 196 -22.91 -13.28 -2.26
C VAL A 196 -23.65 -12.37 -1.29
N ASN A 197 -22.97 -11.37 -0.73
CA ASN A 197 -23.62 -10.35 0.08
C ASN A 197 -24.30 -9.31 -0.83
N GLU A 198 -25.54 -9.58 -1.26
CA GLU A 198 -26.30 -8.71 -2.17
C GLU A 198 -26.55 -7.29 -1.62
N SER A 199 -26.41 -7.07 -0.31
CA SER A 199 -26.56 -5.75 0.31
C SER A 199 -25.32 -4.86 0.19
N SER A 200 -24.19 -5.44 -0.22
CA SER A 200 -22.91 -4.77 -0.37
C SER A 200 -22.77 -4.17 -1.77
N SER A 201 -22.33 -2.91 -1.87
CA SER A 201 -21.98 -2.30 -3.14
C SER A 201 -20.82 -3.01 -3.85
N THR A 202 -19.99 -3.75 -3.11
CA THR A 202 -18.88 -4.52 -3.68
C THR A 202 -19.34 -5.81 -4.36
N ALA A 203 -20.56 -6.26 -4.05
CA ALA A 203 -21.19 -7.41 -4.67
C ALA A 203 -22.00 -7.07 -5.93
N GLU A 204 -22.00 -5.80 -6.36
CA GLU A 204 -22.71 -5.40 -7.57
C GLU A 204 -22.22 -6.21 -8.78
N ASN A 205 -23.16 -6.88 -9.44
CA ASN A 205 -22.92 -7.77 -10.59
C ASN A 205 -22.13 -9.05 -10.27
N VAL A 206 -21.91 -9.40 -9.00
CA VAL A 206 -21.36 -10.70 -8.61
C VAL A 206 -22.43 -11.78 -8.79
N GLU A 207 -22.14 -12.78 -9.62
CA GLU A 207 -23.01 -13.91 -9.93
C GLU A 207 -22.81 -15.06 -8.93
N SER A 208 -21.58 -15.28 -8.48
CA SER A 208 -21.25 -16.27 -7.45
C SER A 208 -19.99 -15.88 -6.69
N PHE A 209 -19.95 -16.20 -5.40
CA PHE A 209 -18.80 -15.95 -4.53
C PHE A 209 -18.57 -17.17 -3.63
N GLU A 210 -17.36 -17.71 -3.68
CA GLU A 210 -16.91 -18.84 -2.86
C GLU A 210 -15.59 -18.46 -2.23
N ALA A 211 -15.45 -18.59 -0.90
CA ALA A 211 -14.19 -18.27 -0.24
C ALA A 211 -14.05 -18.96 1.12
N THR A 212 -12.81 -19.10 1.58
CA THR A 212 -12.44 -19.65 2.89
C THR A 212 -11.42 -18.72 3.56
N LEU A 213 -11.60 -18.49 4.87
CA LEU A 213 -10.71 -17.68 5.69
C LEU A 213 -10.25 -18.46 6.91
N LEU A 214 -8.99 -18.30 7.25
CA LEU A 214 -8.40 -18.74 8.52
C LEU A 214 -8.03 -17.52 9.34
N VAL A 215 -8.66 -17.40 10.52
CA VAL A 215 -8.49 -16.25 11.40
C VAL A 215 -8.01 -16.71 12.76
N THR A 216 -6.91 -16.16 13.25
CA THR A 216 -6.37 -16.45 14.59
C THR A 216 -7.25 -15.87 15.69
N GLN A 217 -7.01 -16.32 16.93
CA GLN A 217 -7.73 -15.88 18.13
C GLN A 217 -7.55 -14.41 18.52
N ASP A 218 -6.85 -13.58 17.76
CA ASP A 218 -6.73 -12.13 17.97
C ASP A 218 -7.28 -11.31 16.78
N GLY A 219 -7.75 -11.96 15.72
CA GLY A 219 -8.38 -11.33 14.57
C GLY A 219 -7.46 -11.20 13.36
N ARG A 220 -6.22 -11.71 13.41
CA ARG A 220 -5.34 -11.78 12.24
C ARG A 220 -5.90 -12.77 11.22
N ILE A 221 -6.17 -12.28 10.02
CA ILE A 221 -6.41 -13.12 8.85
C ILE A 221 -5.06 -13.70 8.40
N ASP A 222 -4.92 -15.01 8.53
CA ASP A 222 -3.71 -15.75 8.18
C ASP A 222 -3.76 -16.22 6.72
N GLU A 223 -4.92 -16.70 6.30
CA GLU A 223 -5.19 -17.12 4.92
C GLU A 223 -6.60 -16.67 4.50
N PHE A 224 -6.73 -16.22 3.26
CA PHE A 224 -8.01 -15.93 2.63
C PHE A 224 -7.95 -16.26 1.14
N THR A 225 -8.67 -17.30 0.74
CA THR A 225 -8.71 -17.79 -0.65
C THR A 225 -10.13 -17.84 -1.16
N GLY A 226 -10.33 -17.63 -2.46
CA GLY A 226 -11.65 -17.71 -3.04
C GLY A 226 -11.71 -17.49 -4.54
N THR A 227 -12.94 -17.60 -5.04
CA THR A 227 -13.31 -17.40 -6.44
C THR A 227 -14.54 -16.53 -6.51
N VAL A 228 -14.45 -15.47 -7.31
CA VAL A 228 -15.55 -14.56 -7.63
C VAL A 228 -15.92 -14.75 -9.10
N ARG A 229 -17.21 -14.89 -9.41
CA ARG A 229 -17.70 -14.70 -10.78
C ARG A 229 -18.57 -13.47 -10.82
N ALA A 230 -18.30 -12.56 -11.74
CA ALA A 230 -19.04 -11.33 -11.90
C ALA A 230 -19.33 -11.03 -13.36
N ASN A 231 -20.50 -10.45 -13.63
CA ASN A 231 -20.85 -9.95 -14.95
C ASN A 231 -20.37 -8.52 -15.11
N GLN A 232 -19.42 -8.28 -16.01
CA GLN A 232 -18.96 -6.94 -16.32
C GLN A 232 -19.30 -6.60 -17.76
N SER A 233 -20.26 -5.69 -17.94
CA SER A 233 -20.72 -5.23 -19.27
C SER A 233 -21.10 -6.38 -20.22
N GLY A 234 -21.76 -7.43 -19.72
CA GLY A 234 -22.19 -8.59 -20.50
C GLY A 234 -21.13 -9.68 -20.68
N THR A 235 -19.95 -9.53 -20.07
CA THR A 235 -18.90 -10.55 -20.04
C THR A 235 -18.73 -11.08 -18.63
N THR A 236 -18.95 -12.38 -18.44
CA THR A 236 -18.62 -13.05 -17.17
C THR A 236 -17.11 -13.11 -17.01
N THR A 237 -16.63 -12.56 -15.91
CA THR A 237 -15.24 -12.61 -15.47
C THR A 237 -15.15 -13.51 -14.24
N THR A 238 -14.16 -14.40 -14.21
CA THR A 238 -13.82 -15.19 -13.02
C THR A 238 -12.53 -14.66 -12.42
N THR A 239 -12.56 -14.32 -11.14
CA THR A 239 -11.40 -13.88 -10.36
C THR A 239 -11.10 -14.94 -9.31
N GLU A 240 -9.98 -15.63 -9.44
CA GLU A 240 -9.43 -16.47 -8.38
C GLU A 240 -8.46 -15.62 -7.56
N PHE A 241 -8.57 -15.64 -6.24
CA PHE A 241 -7.69 -14.88 -5.37
C PHE A 241 -7.19 -15.71 -4.19
N SER A 242 -6.00 -15.36 -3.71
CA SER A 242 -5.43 -15.87 -2.48
C SER A 242 -4.70 -14.75 -1.75
N TYR A 243 -4.81 -14.75 -0.45
CA TYR A 243 -4.11 -13.87 0.45
C TYR A 243 -3.53 -14.69 1.59
N GLY A 244 -2.31 -14.39 2.01
CA GLY A 244 -1.66 -15.07 3.12
C GLY A 244 -0.70 -14.16 3.87
N VAL A 245 -0.61 -14.36 5.18
CA VAL A 245 0.40 -13.76 6.05
C VAL A 245 1.38 -14.83 6.52
N THR A 246 2.66 -14.51 6.50
CA THR A 246 3.76 -15.41 6.88
C THR A 246 4.83 -14.64 7.66
N ASP A 247 5.82 -15.36 8.18
CA ASP A 247 6.98 -14.79 8.89
C ASP A 247 6.60 -13.81 10.03
N VAL A 248 5.48 -14.06 10.69
CA VAL A 248 4.99 -13.21 11.79
C VAL A 248 5.98 -13.26 12.96
N GLY A 249 6.49 -12.10 13.35
CA GLY A 249 7.53 -11.91 14.35
C GLY A 249 8.96 -12.13 13.85
N SER A 250 9.18 -12.41 12.57
CA SER A 250 10.52 -12.72 12.03
C SER A 250 10.80 -12.25 10.61
N ALA A 251 9.90 -11.47 10.00
CA ALA A 251 10.13 -10.92 8.68
C ALA A 251 11.33 -9.97 8.66
N ASP A 252 12.10 -9.99 7.57
CA ASP A 252 13.28 -9.14 7.38
C ASP A 252 13.16 -8.42 6.03
N PRO A 253 12.59 -7.19 6.01
CA PRO A 253 12.42 -6.40 4.80
C PRO A 253 13.76 -5.81 4.32
N SER A 254 14.60 -6.64 3.72
CA SER A 254 15.88 -6.20 3.17
C SER A 254 15.75 -5.37 1.87
N ALA A 255 16.69 -4.44 1.70
CA ALA A 255 16.77 -3.61 0.49
C ALA A 255 16.91 -4.46 -0.78
N PRO A 256 16.09 -4.22 -1.83
CA PRO A 256 16.21 -4.91 -3.10
C PRO A 256 17.55 -4.67 -3.80
N ALA A 257 18.04 -5.64 -4.58
CA ALA A 257 19.33 -5.53 -5.26
C ALA A 257 19.46 -4.30 -6.17
N TRP A 258 18.37 -3.88 -6.83
CA TRP A 258 18.35 -2.70 -7.70
C TRP A 258 18.54 -1.37 -6.94
N ALA A 259 18.34 -1.35 -5.62
CA ALA A 259 18.56 -0.17 -4.79
C ALA A 259 20.03 0.28 -4.80
N ALA A 260 20.97 -0.65 -5.02
CA ALA A 260 22.38 -0.34 -5.16
C ALA A 260 22.72 0.36 -6.49
N ASP A 261 21.85 0.27 -7.49
CA ASP A 261 22.10 0.81 -8.84
C ASP A 261 21.60 2.25 -9.03
N ILE A 262 20.96 2.84 -8.02
CA ILE A 262 20.43 4.20 -8.07
C ILE A 262 20.99 5.07 -6.94
N PRO A 263 21.07 6.40 -7.09
CA PRO A 263 21.59 7.25 -6.03
C PRO A 263 20.71 7.23 -4.79
N GLN A 264 21.32 7.12 -3.62
CA GLN A 264 20.60 7.18 -2.35
C GLN A 264 20.81 8.54 -1.73
N VAL A 265 19.98 9.51 -2.13
CA VAL A 265 20.16 10.91 -1.75
C VAL A 265 19.21 11.30 -0.63
N THR A 266 19.75 11.94 0.41
CA THR A 266 19.00 12.59 1.47
C THR A 266 19.27 14.09 1.48
N ALA A 267 18.36 14.84 2.09
CA ALA A 267 18.46 16.26 2.30
C ALA A 267 18.13 16.60 3.76
N SER A 268 18.86 17.55 4.34
CA SER A 268 18.63 18.04 5.70
C SER A 268 19.06 19.49 5.81
N VAL A 269 18.55 20.22 6.81
CA VAL A 269 19.00 21.59 7.07
C VAL A 269 20.34 21.55 7.79
N ALA A 270 21.32 22.29 7.28
CA ALA A 270 22.65 22.40 7.90
C ALA A 270 22.58 23.10 9.27
N ASP A 271 23.55 22.81 10.12
CA ASP A 271 23.74 23.53 11.39
C ASP A 271 23.77 25.05 11.14
N GLY A 272 22.86 25.78 11.79
CA GLY A 272 22.70 27.23 11.62
C GLY A 272 21.69 27.66 10.55
N GLY A 273 20.99 26.74 9.87
CA GLY A 273 19.84 27.06 9.02
C GLY A 273 20.18 27.63 7.64
N ASN A 274 21.44 27.92 7.36
CA ASN A 274 21.86 28.71 6.19
C ASN A 274 22.00 27.91 4.88
N ALA A 275 21.90 26.59 4.93
CA ALA A 275 22.02 25.73 3.77
C ALA A 275 21.19 24.46 3.92
N LEU A 276 20.78 23.88 2.80
CA LEU A 276 20.31 22.50 2.73
C LEU A 276 21.51 21.60 2.39
N VAL A 277 21.83 20.68 3.28
CA VAL A 277 22.78 19.58 3.05
C VAL A 277 22.10 18.57 2.14
N VAL A 278 22.78 18.17 1.07
CA VAL A 278 22.35 17.08 0.18
C VAL A 278 23.46 16.04 0.17
N GLU A 279 23.18 14.87 0.73
CA GLU A 279 24.16 13.79 0.88
C GLU A 279 23.76 12.61 0.02
N ASN A 280 24.71 12.02 -0.69
CA ASN A 280 24.52 10.73 -1.33
C ASN A 280 25.02 9.63 -0.39
N THR A 281 24.13 8.98 0.35
CA THR A 281 24.47 8.00 1.38
C THR A 281 24.82 6.62 0.82
N GLY A 282 24.57 6.37 -0.47
CA GLY A 282 24.79 5.04 -1.06
C GLY A 282 24.38 4.89 -2.52
N GLY A 283 24.50 3.67 -3.02
CA GLY A 283 24.12 3.31 -4.39
C GLY A 283 25.00 3.96 -5.47
N SER A 284 24.40 4.49 -6.53
CA SER A 284 25.14 5.13 -7.64
C SER A 284 25.38 6.63 -7.43
N ALA A 285 26.29 7.22 -8.20
CA ALA A 285 26.54 8.66 -8.12
C ALA A 285 25.43 9.50 -8.78
N VAL A 286 25.15 10.70 -8.24
CA VAL A 286 24.31 11.69 -8.93
C VAL A 286 25.16 12.37 -10.00
N ALA A 287 24.81 12.21 -11.27
CA ALA A 287 25.59 12.74 -12.37
C ALA A 287 25.75 14.27 -12.32
N ALA A 288 26.90 14.76 -12.79
CA ALA A 288 27.09 16.19 -13.04
C ALA A 288 26.02 16.72 -14.02
N ASN A 289 25.68 18.00 -13.87
CA ASN A 289 24.62 18.70 -14.59
C ASN A 289 23.21 18.18 -14.31
N THR A 290 23.01 17.39 -13.24
CA THR A 290 21.67 17.12 -12.72
C THR A 290 21.06 18.42 -12.23
N SER A 291 19.89 18.79 -12.77
CA SER A 291 19.13 19.96 -12.34
C SER A 291 17.94 19.53 -11.50
N LEU A 292 17.82 20.14 -10.32
CA LEU A 292 16.68 20.00 -9.41
C LEU A 292 16.04 21.37 -9.21
N THR A 293 14.80 21.39 -8.74
CA THR A 293 14.07 22.58 -8.32
C THR A 293 13.95 22.53 -6.80
N LEU A 294 14.50 23.55 -6.15
CA LEU A 294 14.26 23.88 -4.76
C LEU A 294 12.91 24.60 -4.66
N MET A 295 12.06 24.17 -3.73
CA MET A 295 10.79 24.82 -3.43
C MET A 295 10.68 25.06 -1.92
N THR A 296 10.29 26.26 -1.54
CA THR A 296 10.05 26.72 -0.17
C THR A 296 8.75 27.50 -0.12
N ASP A 297 8.33 27.96 1.06
CA ASP A 297 7.24 28.91 1.21
C ASP A 297 7.57 30.31 0.64
N ALA A 298 8.86 30.67 0.54
CA ALA A 298 9.33 31.91 -0.08
C ALA A 298 9.37 31.85 -1.63
N GLY A 299 9.37 30.67 -2.24
CA GLY A 299 9.34 30.54 -3.69
C GLY A 299 9.98 29.27 -4.23
N TYR A 300 10.53 29.34 -5.44
CA TYR A 300 11.25 28.24 -6.06
C TYR A 300 12.50 28.74 -6.80
N ALA A 301 13.52 27.89 -6.86
CA ALA A 301 14.76 28.16 -7.58
C ALA A 301 15.30 26.86 -8.21
N ASP A 302 15.84 26.94 -9.41
CA ASP A 302 16.54 25.81 -10.02
C ASP A 302 17.99 25.75 -9.51
N VAL A 303 18.43 24.55 -9.19
CA VAL A 303 19.79 24.24 -8.73
C VAL A 303 20.40 23.18 -9.63
N THR A 304 21.70 23.26 -9.88
CA THR A 304 22.38 22.29 -10.74
C THR A 304 23.69 21.85 -10.10
N PHE A 305 23.91 20.54 -10.03
CA PHE A 305 25.17 19.97 -9.55
C PHE A 305 26.25 20.17 -10.61
N ALA A 306 27.25 21.02 -10.34
CA ALA A 306 28.34 21.27 -11.29
C ALA A 306 29.26 20.05 -11.49
N ALA A 307 29.33 19.17 -10.50
CA ALA A 307 30.13 17.95 -10.53
C ALA A 307 29.31 16.78 -9.98
N GLU A 308 29.71 15.56 -10.31
CA GLU A 308 29.09 14.33 -9.85
C GLU A 308 29.14 14.20 -8.32
N LEU A 309 28.02 13.90 -7.68
CA LEU A 309 27.95 13.62 -6.24
C LEU A 309 28.08 12.12 -6.00
N ALA A 310 29.29 11.66 -5.69
CA ALA A 310 29.57 10.23 -5.45
C ALA A 310 28.98 9.75 -4.10
N PRO A 311 28.81 8.44 -3.90
CA PRO A 311 28.41 7.90 -2.60
C PRO A 311 29.40 8.30 -1.49
N GLY A 312 28.87 8.74 -0.35
CA GLY A 312 29.61 9.32 0.77
C GLY A 312 29.97 10.80 0.61
N GLU A 313 29.60 11.44 -0.51
CA GLU A 313 29.83 12.87 -0.71
C GLU A 313 28.61 13.72 -0.35
N THR A 314 28.90 14.98 -0.02
CA THR A 314 27.93 16.00 0.33
C THR A 314 28.03 17.20 -0.60
N ALA A 315 26.89 17.82 -0.88
CA ALA A 315 26.77 19.14 -1.48
C ALA A 315 25.88 20.03 -0.60
N TYR A 316 26.04 21.34 -0.72
CA TYR A 316 25.27 22.33 0.01
C TYR A 316 24.48 23.19 -0.97
N VAL A 317 23.19 23.31 -0.74
CA VAL A 317 22.32 24.25 -1.46
C VAL A 317 22.16 25.49 -0.60
N ALA A 318 22.73 26.60 -1.04
CA ALA A 318 22.52 27.92 -0.46
C ALA A 318 21.47 28.65 -1.27
N ALA A 319 20.54 29.35 -0.60
CA ALA A 319 19.56 30.20 -1.26
C ALA A 319 19.62 31.64 -0.76
N THR A 320 19.12 32.56 -1.58
CA THR A 320 18.95 33.98 -1.25
C THR A 320 17.59 34.43 -1.74
N GLU A 321 16.82 35.06 -0.85
CA GLU A 321 15.58 35.73 -1.20
C GLU A 321 15.85 37.18 -1.61
N GLY A 322 15.27 37.62 -2.72
CA GLY A 322 15.33 39.01 -3.15
C GLY A 322 14.10 39.41 -3.95
N ASP A 323 14.08 40.66 -4.43
CA ASP A 323 12.92 41.25 -5.15
C ASP A 323 12.49 40.46 -6.40
N GLY A 324 13.39 39.64 -6.96
CA GLY A 324 13.14 38.78 -8.12
C GLY A 324 12.69 37.35 -7.79
N GLY A 325 12.50 37.03 -6.51
CA GLY A 325 12.21 35.68 -6.02
C GLY A 325 13.45 34.96 -5.47
N LEU A 326 13.29 33.66 -5.23
CA LEU A 326 14.33 32.80 -4.68
C LEU A 326 15.41 32.53 -5.73
N THR A 327 16.67 32.65 -5.35
CA THR A 327 17.82 32.17 -6.13
C THR A 327 18.59 31.15 -5.30
N ALA A 328 19.19 30.15 -5.94
CA ALA A 328 19.91 29.11 -5.23
C ALA A 328 21.18 28.67 -5.99
N THR A 329 22.17 28.21 -5.23
CA THR A 329 23.47 27.75 -5.74
C THR A 329 23.88 26.48 -5.02
N VAL A 330 24.65 25.62 -5.70
CA VAL A 330 25.18 24.37 -5.15
C VAL A 330 26.69 24.49 -4.98
N THR A 331 27.19 24.22 -3.78
CA THR A 331 28.63 24.22 -3.45
C THR A 331 29.04 22.90 -2.81
N ARG A 332 30.36 22.64 -2.74
CA ARG A 332 30.93 21.50 -2.02
C ARG A 332 31.28 21.82 -0.58
N ASP A 333 31.64 23.06 -0.33
CA ASP A 333 31.89 23.57 1.00
C ASP A 333 30.62 24.22 1.55
N ALA A 334 30.38 24.07 2.85
CA ALA A 334 29.28 24.75 3.52
C ALA A 334 29.44 26.27 3.37
N PRO A 335 28.40 26.99 2.91
CA PRO A 335 28.45 28.44 2.82
C PRO A 335 28.57 29.04 4.23
N ALA A 336 29.40 30.07 4.38
CA ALA A 336 29.56 30.77 5.66
C ALA A 336 28.26 31.48 6.08
N ASP A 337 27.58 32.10 5.11
CA ASP A 337 26.30 32.78 5.29
C ASP A 337 25.37 32.40 4.13
N GLY A 338 24.13 32.02 4.47
CA GLY A 338 23.03 31.83 3.53
C GLY A 338 22.16 33.08 3.53
N GLY A 339 21.76 33.56 2.35
CA GLY A 339 20.81 34.66 2.24
C GLY A 339 19.37 34.26 2.57
N PHE A 340 19.15 33.00 2.97
CA PHE A 340 17.88 32.39 3.27
C PHE A 340 18.05 31.43 4.46
N ASP A 341 17.15 31.53 5.44
CA ASP A 341 17.12 30.67 6.62
C ASP A 341 16.16 29.49 6.39
N PHE A 342 16.72 28.34 6.00
CA PHE A 342 15.98 27.10 5.77
C PHE A 342 15.35 26.54 7.05
N ALA A 343 15.86 26.88 8.24
CA ALA A 343 15.27 26.41 9.50
C ALA A 343 13.96 27.15 9.82
N SER A 344 13.78 28.36 9.27
CA SER A 344 12.53 29.13 9.40
C SER A 344 11.43 28.71 8.42
N ALA A 345 11.80 27.99 7.35
CA ALA A 345 10.85 27.52 6.35
C ALA A 345 10.01 26.38 6.93
N ASN A 346 8.69 26.46 6.76
CA ASN A 346 7.79 25.38 7.20
C ASN A 346 8.04 24.06 6.46
N ARG A 347 8.48 24.18 5.21
CA ARG A 347 8.69 23.04 4.32
C ARG A 347 9.69 23.39 3.22
N VAL A 348 10.68 22.54 3.04
CA VAL A 348 11.66 22.60 1.96
C VAL A 348 11.53 21.35 1.11
N VAL A 349 11.39 21.51 -0.21
CA VAL A 349 11.30 20.40 -1.16
C VAL A 349 12.39 20.55 -2.20
N LEU A 350 13.17 19.50 -2.41
CA LEU A 350 14.10 19.39 -3.51
C LEU A 350 13.61 18.30 -4.46
N THR A 351 13.28 18.66 -5.70
CA THR A 351 12.71 17.71 -6.66
C THR A 351 13.29 17.87 -8.06
N GLY A 352 13.45 16.78 -8.79
CA GLY A 352 13.94 16.82 -10.17
C GLY A 352 14.20 15.43 -10.71
N GLN A 353 14.98 15.34 -11.79
CA GLN A 353 15.23 14.07 -12.47
C GLN A 353 16.67 14.00 -12.99
N ALA A 354 17.31 12.85 -12.80
CA ALA A 354 18.57 12.48 -13.42
C ALA A 354 18.38 11.16 -14.19
N GLY A 355 18.36 11.22 -15.53
CA GLY A 355 18.09 10.04 -16.35
C GLY A 355 16.72 9.42 -16.03
N SER A 356 16.70 8.17 -15.57
CA SER A 356 15.49 7.46 -15.15
C SER A 356 15.11 7.65 -13.68
N VAL A 357 15.91 8.38 -12.89
CA VAL A 357 15.72 8.58 -11.45
C VAL A 357 15.05 9.92 -11.19
N VAL A 358 13.94 9.92 -10.48
CA VAL A 358 13.24 11.11 -9.99
C VAL A 358 13.58 11.29 -8.50
N PHE A 359 13.88 12.51 -8.10
CA PHE A 359 14.11 12.87 -6.70
C PHE A 359 12.93 13.66 -6.16
N GLN A 360 12.51 13.33 -4.94
CA GLN A 360 11.56 14.12 -4.17
C GLN A 360 11.92 14.04 -2.69
N LEU A 361 12.75 15.00 -2.27
CA LEU A 361 13.26 15.09 -0.92
C LEU A 361 12.48 16.18 -0.20
N VAL A 362 11.79 15.84 0.87
CA VAL A 362 10.99 16.77 1.67
C VAL A 362 11.61 16.87 3.06
N VAL A 363 11.93 18.10 3.46
CA VAL A 363 12.43 18.42 4.80
C VAL A 363 11.40 19.33 5.48
N GLU A 364 10.94 18.92 6.65
CA GLU A 364 10.02 19.66 7.51
C GLU A 364 10.76 19.98 8.83
N ASN A 365 10.56 21.19 9.35
CA ASN A 365 11.15 21.68 10.61
C ASN A 365 10.07 21.78 11.71
#